data_AF-A0A3B3QRR9-F1
#
_entry.id   AF-A0A3B3QRR9-F1
#
_cell.length_a   1.000
_cell.length_b   1.000
_cell.length_c   1.000
_cell.angle_alpha   90.00
_cell.angle_beta   90.00
_cell.angle_gamma   90.00
#
_symmetry.space_group_name_H-M   'P 1'
#
loop_
_entity.id
_entity.type
_entity.pdbx_description
1 polymer ?
#
loop_
_entity_poly.entity_id
_entity_poly.type
_entity_poly.pdbx_seq_one_letter_code
_entity_poly.pdbx_strand_id
1 'polypeptide(L)'
;MCCRRLQIEDLEARIALLPLLQAEHDRRTLRMLRENLEEEVRIMKDVPGWKVGENVFHTERWVQPVSDELFNLRPKEELQRRKFGFQWYV
;
A
#
# COMPACT_ATOMS: atom_id res chain seq x y z
N MET A 1 -0.14 -23.08 33.17
CA MET A 1 0.61 -23.66 32.02
C MET A 1 -0.15 -23.64 30.67
N CYS A 2 -1.38 -23.10 30.57
CA CYS A 2 -2.18 -23.16 29.33
C CYS A 2 -1.92 -22.00 28.33
N CYS A 3 -1.55 -20.80 28.81
CA CYS A 3 -1.50 -19.59 27.97
C CYS A 3 -0.53 -19.70 26.77
N ARG A 4 0.58 -20.43 26.91
CA ARG A 4 1.53 -20.63 25.82
C ARG A 4 0.93 -21.46 24.67
N ARG A 5 0.06 -22.43 24.97
CA ARG A 5 -0.58 -23.28 23.94
C ARG A 5 -1.58 -22.47 23.12
N LEU A 6 -2.40 -21.65 23.80
CA LEU A 6 -3.33 -20.74 23.13
C LEU A 6 -2.60 -19.74 22.22
N GLN A 7 -1.47 -19.18 22.67
CA GLN A 7 -0.65 -18.30 21.81
C GLN A 7 -0.09 -19.00 20.58
N ILE A 8 0.25 -20.29 20.68
CA ILE A 8 0.73 -21.08 19.53
C ILE A 8 -0.43 -21.30 18.55
N GLU A 9 -1.61 -21.68 19.04
CA GLU A 9 -2.81 -21.85 18.22
C GLU A 9 -3.18 -20.54 17.50
N ASP A 10 -3.12 -19.39 18.18
CA ASP A 10 -3.35 -18.08 17.58
C ASP A 10 -2.34 -17.73 16.48
N LEU A 11 -1.07 -18.07 16.67
CA LEU A 11 -0.01 -17.84 15.68
C LEU A 11 -0.17 -18.77 14.48
N GLU A 12 -0.49 -20.04 14.68
CA GLU A 12 -0.76 -21.01 13.62
C GLU A 12 -1.98 -20.59 12.79
N ALA A 13 -3.04 -20.11 13.44
CA ALA A 13 -4.20 -19.56 12.76
C ALA A 13 -3.83 -18.33 11.90
N ARG A 14 -2.97 -17.44 12.39
CA ARG A 14 -2.45 -16.32 11.58
C ARG A 14 -1.65 -16.81 10.38
N ILE A 15 -0.72 -17.76 10.58
CA ILE A 15 0.10 -18.32 9.50
C ILE A 15 -0.76 -18.91 8.39
N ALA A 16 -1.85 -19.60 8.74
CA ALA A 16 -2.79 -20.15 7.77
C ALA A 16 -3.50 -19.07 6.92
N LEU A 17 -3.77 -17.90 7.51
CA LEU A 17 -4.47 -16.78 6.83
C LEU A 17 -3.53 -15.83 6.07
N LEU A 18 -2.25 -15.75 6.46
CA LEU A 18 -1.27 -14.81 5.88
C LEU A 18 -1.22 -14.83 4.34
N PRO A 19 -1.21 -15.99 3.64
CA PRO A 19 -1.09 -16.00 2.17
C PRO A 19 -2.24 -15.28 1.47
N LEU A 20 -3.47 -15.41 2.01
CA LEU A 20 -4.64 -14.74 1.44
C LEU A 20 -4.57 -13.23 1.66
N LEU A 21 -4.27 -12.81 2.90
CA LEU A 21 -4.15 -11.39 3.25
C LEU A 21 -3.02 -10.70 2.46
N GLN A 22 -1.91 -11.40 2.23
CA GLN A 22 -0.80 -10.90 1.42
C GLN A 22 -1.24 -10.68 -0.04
N ALA A 23 -1.89 -11.69 -0.65
CA ALA A 23 -2.35 -11.58 -2.03
C ALA A 23 -3.39 -10.45 -2.22
N GLU A 24 -4.29 -10.27 -1.26
CA GLU A 24 -5.24 -9.15 -1.26
C GLU A 24 -4.54 -7.79 -1.12
N HIS A 25 -3.55 -7.70 -0.24
CA HIS A 25 -2.76 -6.48 -0.05
C HIS A 25 -1.98 -6.10 -1.31
N ASP A 26 -1.34 -7.08 -1.95
CA ASP A 26 -0.58 -6.89 -3.19
C ASP A 26 -1.50 -6.40 -4.31
N ARG A 27 -2.66 -7.05 -4.50
CA ARG A 27 -3.67 -6.64 -5.48
C ARG A 27 -4.17 -5.22 -5.22
N ARG A 28 -4.45 -4.88 -3.96
CA ARG A 28 -4.91 -3.54 -3.58
C ARG A 28 -3.87 -2.48 -3.92
N THR A 29 -2.60 -2.75 -3.62
CA THR A 29 -1.49 -1.81 -3.85
C THR A 29 -1.29 -1.56 -5.34
N LEU A 30 -1.25 -2.63 -6.15
CA LEU A 30 -1.08 -2.53 -7.59
C LEU A 30 -2.25 -1.81 -8.27
N ARG A 31 -3.49 -2.04 -7.81
CA ARG A 31 -4.67 -1.32 -8.32
C ARG A 31 -4.56 0.18 -8.08
N MET A 32 -4.20 0.60 -6.86
CA MET A 32 -4.06 2.03 -6.55
C MET A 32 -2.94 2.68 -7.36
N LEU A 33 -1.79 2.01 -7.52
CA LEU A 33 -0.72 2.51 -8.37
C LEU A 33 -1.15 2.65 -9.83
N ARG A 34 -1.93 1.70 -10.34
CA ARG A 34 -2.46 1.75 -11.70
C ARG A 34 -3.41 2.93 -11.90
N GLU A 35 -4.33 3.15 -10.96
CA GLU A 35 -5.23 4.30 -10.95
C GLU A 35 -4.45 5.62 -10.93
N ASN A 36 -3.44 5.73 -10.06
CA ASN A 36 -2.60 6.93 -9.95
C ASN A 36 -1.81 7.20 -11.23
N LEU A 37 -1.27 6.16 -11.88
CA LEU A 37 -0.57 6.28 -13.16
C LEU A 37 -1.50 6.76 -14.28
N GLU A 38 -2.73 6.23 -14.36
CA GLU A 38 -3.72 6.66 -15.36
C GLU A 38 -4.12 8.13 -15.17
N GLU A 39 -4.25 8.57 -13.92
CA GLU A 39 -4.49 9.96 -13.57
C GLU A 39 -3.30 10.87 -13.86
N GLU A 40 -2.07 10.40 -13.58
CA GLU A 40 -0.84 11.12 -13.90
C GLU A 40 -0.72 11.35 -15.41
N VAL A 41 -0.99 10.33 -16.24
CA VAL A 41 -1.02 10.48 -17.71
C VAL A 41 -1.98 11.59 -18.11
N ARG A 42 -3.17 11.63 -17.51
CA ARG A 42 -4.21 12.60 -17.85
C ARG A 42 -3.84 14.03 -17.45
N ILE A 43 -3.26 14.20 -16.26
CA ILE A 43 -2.93 15.51 -15.69
C ILE A 43 -1.65 16.08 -16.34
N MET A 44 -0.65 15.24 -16.61
CA MET A 44 0.68 15.67 -17.04
C MET A 44 0.87 15.71 -18.56
N LYS A 45 -0.18 15.43 -19.35
CA LYS A 45 -0.12 15.37 -20.82
C LYS A 45 0.46 16.63 -21.50
N ASP A 46 0.27 17.80 -20.89
CA ASP A 46 0.60 19.11 -21.48
C ASP A 46 1.96 19.67 -20.99
N VAL A 47 2.67 18.96 -20.10
CA VAL A 47 3.92 19.45 -19.50
C VAL A 47 5.13 18.89 -20.26
N PRO A 48 5.97 19.75 -20.89
CA PRO A 48 7.11 19.27 -21.65
C PRO A 48 8.18 18.66 -20.74
N GLY A 49 8.69 17.49 -21.12
CA GLY A 49 9.78 16.80 -20.40
C GLY A 49 9.32 15.90 -19.25
N TRP A 50 8.01 15.82 -18.97
CA TRP A 50 7.48 14.89 -17.97
C TRP A 50 7.43 13.46 -18.53
N LYS A 51 7.99 12.50 -17.80
CA LYS A 51 7.88 11.06 -18.13
C LYS A 51 7.02 10.38 -17.09
N VAL A 52 5.86 9.88 -17.51
CA VAL A 52 4.91 9.23 -16.62
C VAL A 52 5.48 7.91 -16.10
N GLY A 53 5.42 7.70 -14.78
CA GLY A 53 5.88 6.47 -14.14
C GLY A 53 7.40 6.24 -14.20
N GLU A 54 8.19 7.30 -14.42
CA GLU A 54 9.65 7.20 -14.33
C GLU A 54 10.07 6.88 -12.88
N ASN A 55 10.89 5.84 -12.72
CA ASN A 55 11.40 5.47 -11.40
C ASN A 55 12.45 6.49 -10.95
N VAL A 56 12.31 6.99 -9.72
CA VAL A 56 13.28 7.92 -9.11
C VAL A 56 14.59 7.20 -8.77
N PHE A 57 14.53 5.88 -8.59
CA PHE A 57 15.69 5.06 -8.28
C PHE A 57 16.39 4.56 -9.54
N HIS A 58 17.72 4.50 -9.49
CA HIS A 58 18.56 3.92 -10.55
C HIS A 58 18.46 2.38 -10.66
N THR A 59 17.56 1.74 -9.93
CA THR A 59 17.42 0.27 -9.85
C THR A 59 16.12 -0.21 -10.48
N GLU A 60 16.16 -1.36 -11.15
CA GLU A 60 14.98 -2.03 -11.73
C GLU A 60 14.19 -2.86 -10.70
N ARG A 61 14.62 -2.87 -9.44
CA ARG A 61 13.96 -3.63 -8.37
C ARG A 61 12.63 -2.97 -7.99
N TRP A 62 11.64 -3.81 -7.64
CA TRP A 62 10.42 -3.34 -6.99
C TRP A 62 10.72 -2.65 -5.65
N VAL A 63 10.26 -1.41 -5.52
CA VAL A 63 10.30 -0.63 -4.29
C VAL A 63 8.88 -0.53 -3.74
N GLN A 64 8.71 -0.79 -2.45
CA GLN A 64 7.40 -0.66 -1.82
C GLN A 64 7.00 0.82 -1.82
N PRO A 65 5.81 1.17 -2.32
CA PRO A 65 5.36 2.55 -2.39
C PRO A 65 5.07 3.10 -1.01
N VAL A 66 5.36 4.39 -0.79
CA VAL A 66 5.02 5.04 0.48
C VAL A 66 3.53 5.37 0.54
N SER A 67 2.99 5.49 1.76
CA SER A 67 1.56 5.84 1.93
C SER A 67 1.20 7.16 1.22
N ASP A 68 2.13 8.11 1.15
CA ASP A 68 1.89 9.38 0.46
C ASP A 68 1.80 9.22 -1.06
N GLU A 69 2.57 8.31 -1.66
CA GLU A 69 2.51 8.02 -3.12
C GLU A 69 1.20 7.33 -3.51
N LEU A 70 0.67 6.47 -2.65
CA LEU A 70 -0.58 5.75 -2.92
C LEU A 70 -1.82 6.63 -2.74
N PHE A 71 -1.82 7.53 -1.77
CA PHE A 71 -2.99 8.31 -1.36
C PHE A 71 -2.94 9.80 -1.73
N ASN A 72 -1.93 10.25 -2.51
CA ASN A 72 -1.76 11.65 -2.94
C ASN A 72 -2.99 12.26 -3.64
N LEU A 73 -3.66 11.49 -4.51
CA LEU A 73 -4.81 11.95 -5.29
C LEU A 73 -6.15 11.75 -4.57
N ARG A 74 -6.14 11.13 -3.39
CA ARG A 74 -7.34 10.80 -2.62
C ARG A 74 -7.66 11.87 -1.58
N PRO A 75 -8.88 11.87 -0.99
CA PRO A 75 -9.21 12.78 0.09
C PRO A 75 -8.22 12.67 1.25
N LYS A 76 -7.84 13.82 1.83
CA LYS A 76 -6.85 13.90 2.91
C LYS A 76 -7.23 13.06 4.14
N GLU A 77 -8.52 12.88 4.37
CA GLU A 77 -9.07 12.04 5.43
C GLU A 77 -8.62 10.58 5.31
N GLU A 78 -8.57 10.03 4.09
CA GLU A 78 -8.10 8.65 3.86
C GLU A 78 -6.62 8.50 4.21
N LEU A 79 -5.81 9.47 3.82
CA LEU A 79 -4.38 9.50 4.14
C LEU A 79 -4.15 9.60 5.66
N GLN A 80 -4.88 10.50 6.34
CA GLN A 80 -4.81 10.66 7.80
C GLN A 80 -5.22 9.37 8.51
N ARG A 81 -6.32 8.74 8.08
CA ARG A 81 -6.77 7.46 8.62
C ARG A 81 -5.75 6.36 8.37
N ARG A 82 -5.10 6.32 7.20
CA ARG A 82 -4.07 5.33 6.91
C ARG A 82 -2.83 5.50 7.79
N LYS A 83 -2.41 6.74 8.05
CA LYS A 83 -1.21 7.07 8.85
C LYS A 83 -1.44 6.92 10.35
N PHE A 84 -2.52 7.49 10.87
CA PHE A 84 -2.75 7.63 12.31
C PHE A 84 -3.93 6.80 12.83
N GLY A 85 -4.71 6.17 11.94
CA GLY A 85 -5.93 5.48 12.33
C GLY A 85 -5.70 4.35 13.33
N PHE A 86 -4.57 3.64 13.27
CA PHE A 86 -4.24 2.62 14.27
C PHE A 86 -3.91 3.24 15.63
N GLN A 87 -3.18 4.36 15.66
CA GLN A 87 -2.80 5.04 16.90
C GLN A 87 -4.00 5.69 17.59
N TRP A 88 -4.96 6.20 16.82
CA TRP A 88 -6.17 6.80 17.34
C TRP A 88 -7.27 5.79 17.70
N TYR A 89 -7.06 4.50 17.40
CA TYR A 89 -7.98 3.44 17.74
C TYR A 89 -7.68 2.94 19.16
N VAL A 90 -8.07 3.74 20.15
CA VAL A 90 -8.03 3.42 21.59
C VAL A 90 -9.38 3.78 22.20
#